data_AF-A0A6B2T7H5-F1
#
_entry.id   AF-A0A6B2T7H5-F1
#
_cell.length_a   1.000
_cell.length_b   1.000
_cell.length_c   1.000
_cell.angle_alpha   90.00
_cell.angle_beta   90.00
_cell.angle_gamma   90.00
#
_symmetry.space_group_name_H-M   'P 1'
#
loop_
_entity.id
_entity.type
_entity.pdbx_description
1 polymer ?
#
loop_
_entity_poly.entity_id
_entity_poly.type
_entity_poly.pdbx_seq_one_letter_code
_entity_poly.pdbx_strand_id
1 'polypeptide(L)' 'SLDGAEVTWIFARELLEEGMSAPAGSGDVHIWPCGRARTVLEFHSHQGLALVQFDKIVLRRFLVRSYAV' A
#
# COMPACT_ATOMS: atom_id res chain seq x y z
N SER A 1 -8.08 4.05 -11.88
CA SER A 1 -9.15 3.19 -12.42
C SER A 1 -8.58 2.46 -13.63
N LEU A 2 -9.14 1.31 -14.02
CA LEU A 2 -8.63 0.55 -15.20
C LEU A 2 -9.03 1.21 -16.54
N ASP A 3 -9.80 2.31 -16.48
CA ASP A 3 -10.19 3.16 -17.61
C ASP A 3 -9.10 4.15 -18.07
N GLY A 4 -7.92 4.14 -17.44
CA GLY A 4 -6.81 5.04 -17.78
C GLY A 4 -6.91 6.45 -17.16
N ALA A 5 -7.95 6.74 -16.36
CA ALA A 5 -8.02 7.96 -15.59
C ALA A 5 -7.14 7.89 -14.34
N GLU A 6 -6.47 9.00 -14.04
CA GLU A 6 -5.72 9.18 -12.81
C GLU A 6 -6.64 8.95 -11.60
N VAL A 7 -6.18 8.16 -10.63
CA VAL A 7 -6.91 7.88 -9.40
C VAL A 7 -6.01 8.14 -8.21
N THR A 8 -6.51 8.88 -7.23
CA THR A 8 -5.82 9.13 -5.97
C THR A 8 -6.43 8.27 -4.86
N TRP A 9 -5.59 7.52 -4.16
CA TRP A 9 -5.97 6.78 -2.96
C TRP A 9 -5.39 7.45 -1.72
N ILE A 10 -6.18 7.45 -0.64
CA ILE A 10 -5.77 7.98 0.66
C ILE A 10 -5.99 6.87 1.68
N PHE A 11 -4.98 6.63 2.50
CA PHE A 11 -5.02 5.67 3.59
C PHE A 11 -4.06 6.13 4.70
N ALA A 12 -4.23 5.57 5.90
CA ALA A 12 -3.38 5.91 7.04
C ALA A 12 -1.93 5.52 6.77
N ARG A 13 -1.00 6.37 7.21
CA ARG A 13 0.43 6.05 7.11
C ARG A 13 0.78 4.84 7.96
N GLU A 14 0.15 4.72 9.11
CA GLU A 14 0.30 3.65 10.08
C GLU A 14 -0.11 2.31 9.43
N LEU A 15 -1.15 2.31 8.58
CA LEU A 15 -1.55 1.12 7.81
C LEU A 15 -0.43 0.63 6.87
N LEU A 16 0.32 1.55 6.24
CA LEU A 16 1.47 1.19 5.40
C LEU A 16 2.60 0.58 6.23
N GLU A 17 2.87 1.13 7.41
CA GLU A 17 3.90 0.63 8.32
C GLU A 17 3.58 -0.77 8.85
N GLU A 18 2.34 -0.99 9.31
CA GLU A 18 1.84 -2.29 9.76
C GLU A 18 1.88 -3.31 8.61
N GLY A 19 1.35 -2.92 7.45
CA GLY A 19 1.27 -3.73 6.23
C GLY A 19 2.62 -4.18 5.65
N MET A 20 3.70 -3.45 5.95
CA MET A 20 5.05 -3.84 5.58
C MET A 20 5.64 -4.95 6.46
N SER A 21 5.04 -5.17 7.64
CA SER A 21 5.50 -6.12 8.66
C SER A 21 4.64 -7.38 8.70
N ALA A 22 3.31 -7.23 8.55
CA ALA A 22 2.33 -8.31 8.50
C ALA A 22 1.13 -7.89 7.64
N PRO A 23 0.26 -8.81 7.20
CA PRO A 23 -0.99 -8.44 6.56
C PRO A 23 -1.83 -7.49 7.42
N ALA A 24 -2.26 -6.37 6.87
CA ALA A 24 -3.03 -5.32 7.55
C ALA A 24 -4.08 -4.69 6.62
N GLY A 25 -5.13 -4.11 7.20
CA GLY A 25 -6.26 -3.50 6.50
C GLY A 25 -7.59 -4.17 6.83
N SER A 26 -8.65 -3.38 6.97
CA SER A 26 -10.01 -3.86 7.30
C SER A 26 -11.10 -3.21 6.44
N GLY A 27 -10.71 -2.50 5.38
CA GLY A 27 -11.60 -1.76 4.50
C GLY A 27 -11.13 -1.88 3.06
N ASP A 28 -11.20 -0.78 2.31
CA ASP A 28 -10.92 -0.81 0.88
C ASP A 28 -9.42 -0.88 0.53
N VAL A 29 -8.53 -0.85 1.54
CA VAL A 29 -7.09 -0.93 1.37
C VAL A 29 -6.53 -2.04 2.24
N HIS A 30 -5.86 -2.99 1.61
CA HIS A 30 -5.13 -4.08 2.28
C HIS A 30 -3.65 -4.04 1.87
N ILE A 31 -2.76 -4.27 2.83
CA ILE A 31 -1.31 -4.19 2.61
C ILE A 31 -0.64 -5.39 3.28
N TRP A 32 0.27 -6.06 2.57
CA TRP A 32 0.99 -7.20 3.14
C TRP A 32 2.40 -7.38 2.55
N PRO A 33 3.32 -8.02 3.30
CA PRO A 33 4.61 -8.42 2.76
C PRO A 33 4.46 -9.59 1.77
N CYS A 34 5.19 -9.54 0.66
CA CYS A 34 5.24 -10.60 -0.33
C CYS A 34 6.70 -11.06 -0.51
N GLY A 35 7.05 -12.16 0.16
CA GLY A 35 8.44 -12.61 0.26
C GLY A 35 9.33 -11.61 1.02
N ARG A 36 10.64 -11.65 0.75
CA ARG A 36 11.62 -10.86 1.52
C ARG A 36 11.72 -9.40 1.09
N ALA A 37 11.42 -9.10 -0.17
CA ALA A 37 11.78 -7.84 -0.80
C ALA A 37 10.59 -7.01 -1.31
N ARG A 38 9.37 -7.55 -1.31
CA ARG A 38 8.19 -6.87 -1.85
C ARG A 38 7.12 -6.62 -0.80
N THR A 39 6.34 -5.58 -1.03
CA THR A 39 5.09 -5.31 -0.33
C THR A 39 4.01 -5.12 -1.39
N VAL A 40 2.83 -5.68 -1.15
CA VAL A 40 1.67 -5.56 -2.04
C VAL A 40 0.65 -4.66 -1.36
N LEU A 41 0.10 -3.73 -2.14
CA LEU A 41 -1.06 -2.91 -1.78
C LEU A 41 -2.21 -3.34 -2.68
N GLU A 42 -3.33 -3.66 -2.08
CA GLU A 42 -4.58 -4.00 -2.74
C GLU A 42 -5.61 -2.92 -2.44
N PHE A 43 -6.25 -2.44 -3.50
CA PHE A 43 -7.26 -1.39 -3.44
C PHE A 43 -8.58 -1.93 -3.99
N HIS A 44 -9.64 -1.90 -3.20
CA HIS A 44 -10.98 -2.36 -3.56
C HIS A 44 -11.85 -1.16 -3.90
N SER A 45 -12.51 -1.20 -5.05
CA SER A 45 -13.53 -0.23 -5.44
C SER A 45 -14.78 -0.96 -5.92
N HIS A 46 -15.90 -0.25 -6.06
CA HIS A 46 -17.11 -0.81 -6.67
C HIS A 46 -16.91 -1.36 -8.09
N GLN A 47 -15.87 -0.90 -8.80
CA GLN A 47 -15.57 -1.32 -10.17
C GLN A 47 -14.60 -2.52 -10.25
N GLY A 48 -14.07 -2.96 -9.11
CA GLY A 48 -13.08 -4.04 -9.04
C GLY A 48 -11.89 -3.69 -8.15
N LEU A 49 -10.84 -4.49 -8.25
CA LEU A 49 -9.63 -4.37 -7.43
C LEU A 49 -8.41 -3.97 -8.26
N ALA A 50 -7.47 -3.28 -7.62
CA ALA A 50 -6.14 -3.02 -8.15
C ALA A 50 -5.08 -3.58 -7.20
N LEU A 51 -4.10 -4.28 -7.75
CA LEU A 51 -2.94 -4.79 -7.02
C LEU A 51 -1.68 -4.07 -7.49
N VAL A 52 -0.96 -3.48 -6.54
CA VAL A 52 0.28 -2.76 -6.80
C VAL A 52 1.39 -3.34 -5.95
N GLN A 53 2.50 -3.71 -6.57
CA GLN A 53 3.66 -4.28 -5.89
C GLN A 53 4.83 -3.29 -5.87
N PHE A 54 5.41 -3.09 -4.70
CA PHE A 54 6.57 -2.21 -4.50
C PHE A 54 7.76 -2.98 -3.95
N ASP A 55 8.95 -2.46 -4.21
CA ASP A 55 10.14 -2.84 -3.43
C ASP A 55 10.02 -2.31 -2.01
N LYS A 56 10.16 -3.22 -1.03
CA LYS A 56 10.05 -2.94 0.41
C LYS A 56 11.00 -1.81 0.84
N ILE A 57 12.19 -1.74 0.24
CA ILE A 57 13.18 -0.71 0.58
C ILE A 57 12.72 0.70 0.17
N VAL A 58 11.95 0.83 -0.91
CA VAL A 58 11.44 2.13 -1.39
C VAL A 58 10.39 2.65 -0.42
N LEU A 59 9.40 1.81 -0.06
CA LEU A 59 8.37 2.16 0.92
C LEU A 59 8.97 2.47 2.30
N ARG A 60 9.99 1.72 2.73
CA ARG A 60 10.67 1.96 4.00
C ARG A 60 11.31 3.35 4.04
N ARG A 61 12.02 3.73 2.97
CA ARG A 61 12.65 5.05 2.87
C ARG A 61 11.60 6.17 2.86
N PHE A 62 10.48 5.96 2.17
CA PHE A 62 9.35 6.90 2.16
C PHE A 62 8.76 7.09 3.57
N LEU A 63 8.43 5.99 4.26
CA LEU A 63 7.89 6.03 5.63
C LEU A 63 8.83 6.75 6.60
N VAL A 64 10.11 6.38 6.63
CA VAL A 64 11.09 7.02 7.53
C VAL A 64 11.15 8.53 7.29
N ARG A 65 11.13 8.98 6.03
CA ARG A 65 11.12 10.41 5.71
C ARG A 65 9.82 11.09 6.15
N SER A 66 8.69 10.41 6.03
CA SER A 66 7.39 10.97 6.43
C SER A 66 7.28 11.19 7.95
N TYR A 67 7.98 10.39 8.77
CA TYR A 67 7.98 10.55 10.23
C TYR A 67 8.99 11.58 10.75
N ALA A 68 9.88 12.07 9.89
CA ALA A 68 10.94 13.00 10.27
C ALA A 68 10.54 14.49 10.20
N VAL A 69 9.25 14.77 9.93
CA VAL A 69 8.68 16.13 9.86
C VAL A 69 7.84 16.47 11.08
#